data_AF-A0A368F200-F1
#
_entry.id   AF-A0A368F200-F1
#
_cell.length_a   1.000
_cell.length_b   1.000
_cell.length_c   1.000
_cell.angle_alpha   90.00
_cell.angle_beta   90.00
_cell.angle_gamma   90.00
#
_symmetry.space_group_name_H-M   'P 1'
#
loop_
_entity.id
_entity.type
_entity.pdbx_description
1 polymer ?
#
loop_
_entity_poly.entity_id
_entity_poly.type
_entity_poly.pdbx_seq_one_letter_code
_entity_poly.pdbx_strand_id
1 'polypeptide(L)'
;LSQHRTTATPPSSSISIDARREELRKPRHTPKPSDLWSIPFSYTFGSVKSTEGQVVRQFWLKNRSVSFVDVELTPSQAVLANPSWVYPYRVNYDITNWKMIARLLHQNYLEIPAKSRMQILVDAETFLAHSDLPQLFVYILG
;
A
#
# COMPACT_ATOMS: atom_id res chain seq x y z
N LEU A 1 -23.79 -34.34 60.96
CA LEU A 1 -23.01 -34.67 59.74
C LEU A 1 -23.30 -33.60 58.69
N SER A 2 -22.51 -32.53 58.65
CA SER A 2 -22.67 -31.44 57.68
C SER A 2 -21.56 -31.55 56.65
N GLN A 3 -21.90 -31.76 55.37
CA GLN A 3 -20.94 -31.81 54.27
C GLN A 3 -20.79 -30.40 53.70
N HIS A 4 -19.62 -29.79 53.89
CA HIS A 4 -19.24 -28.59 53.15
C HIS A 4 -18.89 -28.95 51.71
N ARG A 5 -19.65 -28.40 50.75
CA ARG A 5 -19.35 -28.47 49.32
C ARG A 5 -18.34 -27.38 48.97
N THR A 6 -17.10 -27.75 48.72
CA THR A 6 -16.06 -26.82 48.23
C THR A 6 -16.26 -26.62 46.73
N THR A 7 -16.81 -25.49 46.31
CA THR A 7 -16.77 -25.06 44.90
C THR A 7 -15.39 -24.51 44.59
N ALA A 8 -14.54 -25.31 43.94
CA ALA A 8 -13.30 -24.82 43.35
C ALA A 8 -13.63 -24.04 42.08
N THR A 9 -13.40 -22.72 42.10
CA THR A 9 -13.38 -21.90 40.89
C THR A 9 -12.19 -22.35 40.03
N PRO A 10 -12.37 -22.67 38.74
CA PRO A 10 -11.24 -23.04 37.89
C PRO A 10 -10.31 -21.83 37.74
N PRO A 11 -8.98 -22.02 37.78
CA PRO A 11 -8.05 -20.91 37.59
C PRO A 11 -8.22 -20.34 36.18
N SER A 12 -8.56 -19.05 36.11
CA SER A 12 -8.50 -18.30 34.86
C SER A 12 -7.04 -18.31 34.39
N SER A 13 -6.76 -19.01 33.30
CA SER A 13 -5.43 -19.04 32.70
C SER A 13 -5.13 -17.65 32.12
N SER A 14 -4.52 -16.78 32.92
CA SER A 14 -4.01 -15.51 32.43
C SER A 14 -2.84 -15.78 31.49
N ILE A 15 -3.11 -15.75 30.19
CA ILE A 15 -2.05 -15.79 29.18
C ILE A 15 -1.21 -14.52 29.36
N SER A 16 0.09 -14.68 29.58
CA SER A 16 1.03 -13.55 29.63
C SER A 16 0.97 -12.75 28.33
N ILE A 17 0.94 -11.42 28.44
CA ILE A 17 0.93 -10.51 27.28
C ILE A 17 2.11 -10.79 26.35
N ASP A 18 3.28 -11.14 26.89
CA ASP A 18 4.46 -11.44 26.09
C ASP A 18 4.33 -12.77 25.34
N ALA A 19 3.73 -13.80 25.98
CA ALA A 19 3.43 -15.06 25.30
C ALA A 19 2.42 -14.86 24.16
N ARG A 20 1.39 -14.02 24.38
CA ARG A 20 0.42 -13.67 23.34
C ARG A 20 1.05 -12.88 22.19
N ARG A 21 1.97 -11.96 22.49
CA ARG A 21 2.73 -11.20 21.48
C ARG A 21 3.62 -12.12 20.64
N GLU A 22 4.30 -13.08 21.28
CA GLU A 22 5.16 -14.03 20.58
C GLU A 22 4.36 -14.99 19.70
N GLU A 23 3.18 -15.43 20.17
CA GLU A 23 2.25 -16.21 19.35
C GLU A 23 1.78 -15.46 18.10
N LEU A 24 1.46 -14.17 18.23
CA LEU A 24 1.06 -13.32 17.09
C LEU A 24 2.22 -13.05 16.11
N ARG A 25 3.47 -13.17 16.54
CA ARG A 25 4.65 -13.03 15.69
C ARG A 25 4.91 -14.27 14.82
N LYS A 26 4.39 -15.43 15.20
CA LYS A 26 4.57 -16.66 14.41
C LYS A 26 3.87 -16.50 13.06
N PRO A 27 4.59 -16.67 11.93
CA PRO A 27 3.98 -16.62 10.61
C PRO A 27 2.93 -17.73 10.51
N ARG A 28 1.65 -17.35 10.37
CA ARG A 28 0.55 -18.31 10.16
C ARG A 28 0.66 -19.06 8.83
N HIS A 29 1.40 -18.48 7.89
CA HIS A 29 1.71 -19.06 6.60
C HIS A 29 3.11 -18.60 6.20
N THR A 30 3.97 -19.54 5.83
CA THR A 30 5.22 -19.24 5.12
C THR A 30 4.90 -19.13 3.63
N PRO A 31 5.01 -17.94 3.00
CA PRO A 31 4.67 -17.76 1.59
C PRO A 31 5.52 -18.68 0.72
N LYS A 32 4.88 -19.45 -0.16
CA LYS A 32 5.55 -20.21 -1.21
C LYS A 32 5.73 -19.33 -2.43
N PRO A 33 6.74 -19.61 -3.28
CA PRO A 33 6.90 -18.86 -4.52
C PRO A 33 5.60 -18.81 -5.33
N SER A 34 4.86 -19.93 -5.42
CA SER A 34 3.59 -20.10 -6.15
C SER A 34 2.39 -19.32 -5.60
N ASP A 35 2.49 -18.76 -4.40
CA ASP A 35 1.34 -18.08 -3.79
C ASP A 35 1.04 -16.78 -4.54
N LEU A 36 -0.22 -16.60 -4.92
CA LEU A 36 -0.71 -15.44 -5.65
C LEU A 36 -1.89 -14.83 -4.91
N TRP A 37 -1.86 -13.51 -4.78
CA TRP A 37 -3.00 -12.73 -4.36
C TRP A 37 -3.84 -12.34 -5.58
N SER A 38 -5.15 -12.49 -5.48
CA SER A 38 -6.07 -11.79 -6.39
C SER A 38 -6.22 -10.36 -5.91
N ILE A 39 -5.63 -9.41 -6.64
CA ILE A 39 -5.56 -8.01 -6.23
C ILE A 39 -6.56 -7.19 -7.06
N PRO A 40 -7.51 -6.47 -6.42
CA PRO A 40 -8.24 -5.41 -7.10
C PRO A 40 -7.26 -4.25 -7.36
N PHE A 41 -6.92 -4.07 -8.63
CA PHE A 41 -5.99 -3.04 -9.07
C PHE A 41 -6.74 -1.90 -9.73
N SER A 42 -6.41 -0.68 -9.33
CA SER A 42 -6.92 0.52 -9.96
C SER A 42 -5.80 1.54 -10.08
N TYR A 43 -5.90 2.38 -11.11
CA TYR A 43 -4.99 3.49 -11.31
C TYR A 43 -5.72 4.69 -11.92
N THR A 44 -5.16 5.88 -11.71
CA THR A 44 -5.67 7.13 -12.24
C THR A 44 -4.56 7.92 -12.92
N PHE A 45 -4.95 8.74 -13.90
CA PHE A 45 -4.08 9.70 -14.57
C PHE A 45 -4.92 10.90 -15.06
N GLY A 46 -4.26 11.97 -15.47
CA GLY A 46 -4.92 13.24 -15.75
C GLY A 46 -5.25 14.02 -14.48
N SER A 47 -5.96 15.13 -14.63
CA SER A 47 -6.25 16.05 -13.52
C SER A 47 -7.73 16.37 -13.44
N VAL A 48 -8.29 16.32 -12.23
CA VAL A 48 -9.70 16.69 -11.97
C VAL A 48 -9.97 18.17 -12.32
N LYS A 49 -8.92 19.00 -12.39
CA LYS A 49 -9.00 20.42 -12.75
C LYS A 49 -8.84 20.68 -14.25
N SER A 50 -8.41 19.69 -15.02
CA SER A 50 -8.22 19.82 -16.48
C SER A 50 -9.54 19.67 -17.24
N THR A 51 -9.61 20.20 -18.46
CA THR A 51 -10.75 20.05 -19.36
C THR A 51 -10.98 18.59 -19.77
N GLU A 52 -9.91 17.81 -19.84
CA GLU A 52 -9.92 16.38 -20.16
C GLU A 52 -10.35 15.52 -18.96
N GLY A 53 -10.29 16.07 -17.75
CA GLY A 53 -10.64 15.41 -16.50
C GLY A 53 -9.61 14.39 -16.01
N GLN A 54 -10.00 13.64 -14.97
CA GLN A 54 -9.22 12.52 -14.45
C GLN A 54 -9.84 11.21 -14.93
N VAL A 55 -8.98 10.33 -15.46
CA VAL A 55 -9.38 8.98 -15.89
C VAL A 55 -9.10 8.00 -14.74
N VAL A 56 -10.02 7.06 -14.55
CA VAL A 56 -9.91 5.98 -13.55
C VAL A 56 -10.09 4.64 -14.25
N ARG A 57 -9.16 3.71 -14.01
CA ARG A 57 -9.22 2.33 -14.53
C ARG A 57 -9.20 1.35 -13.37
N GLN A 58 -9.89 0.22 -13.53
CA GLN A 58 -9.95 -0.84 -12.52
C GLN A 58 -10.07 -2.23 -13.16
N PHE A 59 -9.34 -3.21 -12.63
CA PHE A 59 -9.41 -4.61 -13.03
C PHE A 59 -8.75 -5.50 -11.97
N TRP A 60 -8.89 -6.82 -12.12
CA TRP A 60 -8.29 -7.78 -11.20
C TRP A 60 -6.95 -8.30 -11.73
N LEU A 61 -5.90 -8.22 -10.91
CA LEU A 61 -4.65 -8.94 -11.15
C LEU A 61 -4.76 -10.33 -10.54
N LYS A 62 -4.67 -11.36 -11.39
CA LYS A 62 -4.73 -12.77 -10.99
C LYS A 62 -3.43 -13.54 -11.30
N ASN A 63 -2.58 -12.96 -12.13
CA ASN A 63 -1.30 -13.52 -12.55
C ASN A 63 -0.16 -12.72 -11.93
N ARG A 64 1.04 -13.32 -11.87
CA ARG A 64 2.25 -12.61 -11.41
C ARG A 64 2.56 -11.33 -12.18
N SER A 65 2.29 -11.37 -13.47
CA SER A 65 2.58 -10.27 -14.38
C SER A 65 1.46 -10.15 -15.39
N VAL A 66 1.04 -8.91 -15.63
CA VAL A 66 0.07 -8.53 -16.64
C VAL A 66 0.65 -7.30 -17.32
N SER A 67 0.60 -7.26 -18.65
CA SER A 67 0.93 -6.08 -19.44
C SER A 67 -0.32 -5.62 -20.18
N PHE A 68 -0.57 -4.33 -20.18
CA PHE A 68 -1.69 -3.72 -20.88
C PHE A 68 -1.25 -2.35 -21.41
N VAL A 69 -1.97 -1.85 -22.41
CA VAL A 69 -1.77 -0.51 -22.98
C VAL A 69 -3.04 0.29 -22.71
N ASP A 70 -2.88 1.50 -22.21
CA ASP A 70 -3.98 2.48 -22.13
C ASP A 70 -3.75 3.56 -23.19
N VAL A 71 -4.65 3.62 -24.18
CA VAL A 71 -4.53 4.53 -25.32
C VAL A 71 -4.80 5.98 -24.96
N GLU A 72 -5.44 6.24 -23.82
CA GLU A 72 -5.70 7.59 -23.31
C GLU A 72 -4.53 8.13 -22.47
N LEU A 73 -3.61 7.26 -22.02
CA LEU A 73 -2.48 7.64 -21.20
C LEU A 73 -1.37 8.24 -22.06
N THR A 74 -1.08 9.52 -21.84
CA THR A 74 0.04 10.20 -22.49
C THR A 74 1.33 10.07 -21.66
N PRO A 75 2.53 10.05 -22.28
CA PRO A 75 3.80 9.94 -21.56
C PRO A 75 4.10 11.09 -20.58
N SER A 76 3.38 12.21 -20.69
CA SER A 76 3.51 13.39 -19.82
C SER A 76 2.62 13.35 -18.58
N GLN A 77 1.75 12.36 -18.44
CA GLN A 77 0.84 12.24 -17.30
C GLN A 77 1.41 11.29 -16.26
N ALA A 78 1.41 11.74 -15.01
CA ALA A 78 1.67 10.86 -13.88
C ALA A 78 0.53 9.85 -13.72
N VAL A 79 0.91 8.59 -13.51
CA VAL A 79 -0.02 7.51 -13.13
C VAL A 79 0.07 7.30 -11.62
N LEU A 80 -1.09 7.23 -10.97
CA LEU A 80 -1.22 6.90 -9.56
C LEU A 80 -2.01 5.60 -9.42
N ALA A 81 -1.36 4.52 -9.00
CA ALA A 81 -2.03 3.27 -8.68
C ALA A 81 -2.44 3.19 -7.20
N ASN A 82 -3.49 2.41 -6.93
CA ASN A 82 -4.15 2.35 -5.62
C ASN A 82 -4.57 3.73 -5.10
N PRO A 83 -5.29 4.55 -5.89
CA PRO A 83 -5.69 5.89 -5.47
C PRO A 83 -6.42 5.84 -4.12
N SER A 84 -6.09 6.78 -3.23
CA SER A 84 -6.58 6.88 -1.85
C SER A 84 -6.18 5.73 -0.93
N TRP A 85 -5.19 4.93 -1.31
CA TRP A 85 -4.61 3.85 -0.49
C TRP A 85 -5.66 2.86 0.04
N VAL A 86 -6.55 2.43 -0.85
CA VAL A 86 -7.74 1.61 -0.51
C VAL A 86 -7.34 0.20 -0.09
N TYR A 87 -6.30 -0.35 -0.71
CA TYR A 87 -5.86 -1.72 -0.50
C TYR A 87 -4.46 -1.81 0.10
N PRO A 88 -4.16 -2.87 0.88
CA PRO A 88 -2.90 -3.00 1.61
C PRO A 88 -1.78 -3.60 0.74
N TYR A 89 -1.50 -2.97 -0.40
CA TYR A 89 -0.32 -3.27 -1.23
C TYR A 89 0.45 -1.99 -1.53
N ARG A 90 1.75 -2.16 -1.78
CA ARG A 90 2.67 -1.08 -2.15
C ARG A 90 2.79 -0.98 -3.65
N VAL A 91 3.06 0.21 -4.16
CA VAL A 91 3.28 0.44 -5.58
C VAL A 91 4.71 0.93 -5.80
N ASN A 92 5.44 0.24 -6.67
CA ASN A 92 6.71 0.74 -7.19
C ASN A 92 6.52 1.21 -8.63
N TYR A 93 6.93 2.43 -8.92
CA TYR A 93 6.89 3.01 -10.26
C TYR A 93 8.27 2.98 -10.91
N ASP A 94 8.33 3.14 -12.23
CA ASP A 94 9.59 3.50 -12.87
C ASP A 94 10.05 4.91 -12.47
N ILE A 95 11.31 5.21 -12.74
CA ILE A 95 11.92 6.50 -12.38
C ILE A 95 11.24 7.69 -13.06
N THR A 96 10.71 7.51 -14.28
CA THR A 96 10.04 8.57 -15.02
C THR A 96 8.76 8.97 -14.29
N ASN A 97 7.94 8.00 -13.91
CA ASN A 97 6.70 8.27 -13.19
C ASN A 97 6.95 8.75 -11.76
N TRP A 98 7.96 8.23 -11.06
CA TRP A 98 8.38 8.80 -9.77
C TRP A 98 8.74 10.29 -9.86
N LYS A 99 9.48 10.70 -10.91
CA LYS A 99 9.80 12.12 -11.16
C LYS A 99 8.55 12.94 -11.45
N MET A 100 7.59 12.41 -12.21
CA MET A 100 6.33 13.11 -12.50
C MET A 100 5.49 13.30 -11.22
N ILE A 101 5.38 12.26 -10.39
CA ILE A 101 4.69 12.35 -9.08
C ILE A 101 5.38 13.37 -8.18
N ALA A 102 6.71 13.34 -8.08
CA ALA A 102 7.46 14.28 -7.27
C ALA A 102 7.21 15.73 -7.69
N ARG A 103 7.25 16.02 -9.00
CA ARG A 103 6.90 17.35 -9.53
C ARG A 103 5.47 17.76 -9.16
N LEU A 104 4.50 16.85 -9.27
CA LEU A 104 3.11 17.13 -8.93
C LEU A 104 2.94 17.46 -7.44
N LEU A 105 3.65 16.74 -6.55
CA LEU A 105 3.68 17.06 -5.12
C LEU A 105 4.21 18.48 -4.86
N HIS A 106 5.29 18.88 -5.54
CA HIS A 106 5.88 20.22 -5.38
C HIS A 106 5.04 21.33 -5.98
N GLN A 107 4.44 21.11 -7.16
CA GLN A 107 3.70 22.12 -7.88
C GLN A 107 2.29 22.33 -7.30
N ASN A 108 1.57 21.24 -7.03
CA ASN A 108 0.19 21.28 -6.56
C ASN A 108 -0.21 19.96 -5.87
N TYR A 109 0.33 19.72 -4.67
CA TYR A 109 0.01 18.50 -3.90
C TYR A 109 -1.50 18.30 -3.65
N LEU A 110 -2.33 19.34 -3.75
CA LEU A 110 -3.79 19.24 -3.59
C LEU A 110 -4.47 18.49 -4.74
N GLU A 111 -3.81 18.30 -5.89
CA GLU A 111 -4.32 17.43 -6.95
C GLU A 111 -4.22 15.94 -6.60
N ILE A 112 -3.36 15.59 -5.64
CA ILE A 112 -3.23 14.23 -5.13
C ILE A 112 -3.99 14.14 -3.81
N PRO A 113 -5.00 13.26 -3.67
CA PRO A 113 -5.73 13.09 -2.41
C PRO A 113 -4.80 12.78 -1.23
N ALA A 114 -5.15 13.25 -0.02
CA ALA A 114 -4.28 13.14 1.16
C ALA A 114 -3.81 11.71 1.45
N LYS A 115 -4.69 10.71 1.32
CA LYS A 115 -4.33 9.30 1.49
C LYS A 115 -3.35 8.79 0.45
N SER A 116 -3.50 9.22 -0.80
CA SER A 116 -2.55 8.91 -1.87
C SER A 116 -1.17 9.52 -1.60
N ARG A 117 -1.10 10.75 -1.05
CA ARG A 117 0.19 11.36 -0.67
C ARG A 117 0.89 10.57 0.43
N MET A 118 0.15 10.11 1.44
CA MET A 118 0.70 9.24 2.48
C MET A 118 1.24 7.93 1.90
N GLN A 119 0.50 7.29 0.99
CA GLN A 119 0.98 6.11 0.28
C GLN A 119 2.26 6.39 -0.49
N ILE A 120 2.32 7.49 -1.26
CA ILE A 120 3.50 7.88 -2.04
C ILE A 120 4.73 8.03 -1.14
N LEU A 121 4.61 8.70 0.01
CA LEU A 121 5.72 8.88 0.95
C LEU A 121 6.23 7.53 1.49
N VAL A 122 5.30 6.68 1.92
CA VAL A 122 5.59 5.37 2.52
C VAL A 122 6.15 4.37 1.49
N ASP A 123 5.70 4.45 0.24
CA ASP A 123 6.22 3.62 -0.86
C ASP A 123 7.56 4.16 -1.38
N ALA A 124 7.72 5.48 -1.47
CA ALA A 124 9.00 6.10 -1.85
C ALA A 124 10.10 5.81 -0.82
N GLU A 125 9.80 5.86 0.48
CA GLU A 125 10.75 5.44 1.51
C GLU A 125 11.18 3.98 1.30
N THR A 126 10.21 3.10 1.02
CA THR A 126 10.47 1.66 0.82
C THR A 126 11.33 1.39 -0.42
N PHE A 127 11.05 2.05 -1.55
CA PHE A 127 11.63 1.71 -2.85
C PHE A 127 12.77 2.64 -3.29
N LEU A 128 12.88 3.87 -2.77
CA LEU A 128 13.86 4.86 -3.22
C LEU A 128 14.93 5.17 -2.18
N ALA A 129 14.60 5.21 -0.88
CA ALA A 129 15.54 5.68 0.15
C ALA A 129 16.87 4.89 0.21
N HIS A 130 16.83 3.62 -0.18
CA HIS A 130 17.99 2.71 -0.21
C HIS A 130 18.30 2.18 -1.62
N SER A 131 17.79 2.86 -2.66
CA SER A 131 18.04 2.52 -4.06
C SER A 131 19.31 3.20 -4.58
N ASP A 132 19.61 3.05 -5.87
CA ASP A 132 20.66 3.82 -6.56
C ASP A 132 20.27 5.29 -6.82
N LEU A 133 19.05 5.70 -6.44
CA LEU A 133 18.54 7.06 -6.64
C LEU A 133 17.90 7.67 -5.36
N PRO A 134 18.58 7.64 -4.19
CA PRO A 134 18.00 8.12 -2.93
C PRO A 134 17.73 9.63 -2.93
N GLN A 135 18.40 10.40 -3.79
CA GLN A 135 18.12 11.83 -3.98
C GLN A 135 16.70 12.10 -4.50
N LEU A 136 16.07 11.14 -5.19
CA LEU A 136 14.68 11.29 -5.61
C LEU A 136 13.72 11.14 -4.41
N PHE A 137 14.05 10.29 -3.44
CA PHE A 137 13.32 10.23 -2.18
C PHE A 137 13.45 11.54 -1.41
N VAL A 138 14.66 12.07 -1.26
CA VAL A 138 14.89 13.37 -0.61
C VAL A 138 14.09 14.47 -1.32
N TYR A 139 14.13 14.51 -2.66
CA TYR A 139 13.34 15.46 -3.43
C TYR A 139 11.83 15.31 -3.16
N ILE A 140 11.29 14.10 -3.02
CA ILE A 140 9.86 13.90 -2.71
C ILE A 140 9.47 14.52 -1.35
N LEU A 141 10.39 14.61 -0.39
CA LEU A 141 10.10 15.10 0.96
C LEU A 141 9.97 16.64 1.06
N GLY A 142 10.64 17.39 0.19
CA GLY A 142 10.71 18.86 0.29
C GLY A 142 12.09 19.40 -0.01
#